data_AF-A0A356KI48-F1
#
_entry.id   AF-A0A356KI48-F1
#
_cell.length_a   1.000
_cell.length_b   1.000
_cell.length_c   1.000
_cell.angle_alpha   90.00
_cell.angle_beta   90.00
_cell.angle_gamma   90.00
#
_symmetry.space_group_name_H-M   'P 1'
#
loop_
_entity.id
_entity.type
_entity.pdbx_description
1 polymer ?
#
loop_
_entity_poly.entity_id
_entity_poly.type
_entity_poly.pdbx_seq_one_letter_code
_entity_poly.pdbx_strand_id
1 'polypeptide(L)'
;MHPQVKQPKPGTCPTCKMDLVPVSEDGAAAPAQPKAASAKVYDVACGCSIPAVGHCGEYAKIDGAFVEITDHGLGSMPFCGKSGLRAKIDGQIEGGKLKAKSVELVE
;
A
#
# COMPACT_ATOMS: atom_id res chain seq x y z
N MET A 1 4.39 29.33 -0.56
CA MET A 1 4.41 28.35 -1.66
C MET A 1 4.85 29.08 -2.92
N HIS A 2 5.98 28.73 -3.54
CA HIS A 2 6.36 29.25 -4.86
C HIS A 2 5.89 28.23 -5.91
N PRO A 3 4.65 28.31 -6.42
CA PRO A 3 4.08 27.27 -7.30
C PRO A 3 4.81 27.13 -8.65
N GLN A 4 5.65 28.10 -9.00
CA GLN A 4 6.52 28.03 -10.19
C GLN A 4 7.79 27.20 -9.98
N VAL A 5 8.18 26.92 -8.72
CA VAL A 5 9.39 26.14 -8.41
C VAL A 5 9.01 24.67 -8.26
N LYS A 6 8.96 23.97 -9.39
CA LYS A 6 8.76 22.52 -9.45
C LYS A 6 10.12 21.84 -9.51
N GLN A 7 10.37 20.89 -8.61
CA GLN A 7 11.60 20.09 -8.62
C GLN A 7 11.27 18.66 -9.06
N PRO A 8 12.09 18.06 -9.93
CA PRO A 8 11.86 16.70 -10.42
C PRO A 8 12.25 15.62 -9.41
N LYS A 9 12.83 16.00 -8.26
CA LYS A 9 13.33 15.09 -7.22
C LYS A 9 12.66 15.47 -5.90
N PRO A 10 12.24 14.51 -5.06
CA PRO A 10 11.78 14.80 -3.71
C PRO A 10 12.92 15.42 -2.91
N GLY A 11 12.62 16.47 -2.15
CA GLY A 11 13.63 17.18 -1.38
C GLY A 11 13.16 18.56 -0.93
N THR A 12 14.11 19.39 -0.51
CA THR A 12 13.82 20.71 0.05
C THR A 12 13.91 21.80 -1.03
N CYS A 13 12.93 22.70 -1.07
CA CYS A 13 12.89 23.83 -2.01
C CYS A 13 14.17 24.67 -1.89
N PRO A 14 14.93 24.90 -2.97
CA PRO A 14 16.21 25.60 -2.89
C PRO A 14 16.07 27.09 -2.53
N THR A 15 14.91 27.69 -2.77
CA THR A 15 14.65 29.11 -2.52
C THR A 15 14.29 29.38 -1.06
N CYS A 16 13.43 28.55 -0.45
CA CYS A 16 12.92 28.79 0.90
C CYS A 16 13.27 27.68 1.91
N LYS A 17 14.01 26.65 1.47
CA LYS A 17 14.48 25.52 2.29
C LYS A 17 13.37 24.84 3.10
N MET A 18 12.18 24.74 2.51
CA MET A 18 11.03 24.00 3.04
C MET A 18 10.79 22.73 2.20
N ASP A 19 10.22 21.68 2.79
CA ASP A 19 9.95 20.41 2.10
C ASP A 19 8.99 20.60 0.90
N LEU A 20 9.35 20.03 -0.26
CA LEU A 20 8.53 20.12 -1.46
C LEU A 20 7.35 19.15 -1.35
N VAL A 21 6.15 19.72 -1.27
CA VAL A 21 4.91 18.95 -1.34
C VAL A 21 4.71 18.47 -2.79
N PRO A 22 4.55 17.16 -3.03
CA PRO A 22 4.28 16.64 -4.37
C PRO A 22 2.93 17.18 -4.86
N VAL A 23 2.97 17.95 -5.93
CA VAL A 23 1.77 18.44 -6.61
C VAL A 23 1.34 17.37 -7.60
N SER A 24 0.37 16.56 -7.20
CA SER A 24 -0.41 15.71 -8.10
C SER A 24 -1.66 16.51 -8.50
N GLU A 25 -2.03 16.48 -9.78
CA GLU A 25 -3.15 17.26 -10.30
C GLU A 25 -4.53 16.80 -9.80
N ASP A 26 -4.62 15.73 -9.01
CA ASP A 26 -5.87 15.31 -8.35
C ASP A 26 -5.59 14.74 -6.95
N GLY A 27 -6.41 15.14 -5.97
CA GLY A 27 -6.23 14.90 -4.55
C GLY A 27 -6.31 13.43 -4.10
N ALA A 28 -5.18 12.74 -4.13
CA ALA A 28 -4.91 11.58 -3.28
C ALA A 28 -3.51 11.77 -2.68
N ALA A 29 -3.41 11.57 -1.37
CA ALA A 29 -2.16 11.62 -0.62
C ALA A 29 -1.03 10.91 -1.41
N ALA A 30 0.11 11.58 -1.53
CA ALA A 30 1.31 10.98 -2.12
C ALA A 30 1.53 9.58 -1.54
N PRO A 31 1.86 8.56 -2.35
CA PRO A 31 2.19 7.28 -1.78
C PRO A 31 3.56 7.44 -1.14
N ALA A 32 3.59 7.77 0.14
CA ALA A 32 4.58 7.16 1.01
C ALA A 32 4.46 5.68 0.70
N GLN A 33 5.46 5.11 0.01
CA GLN A 33 5.46 3.69 -0.30
C GLN A 33 5.12 2.97 1.00
N PRO A 34 4.03 2.18 1.04
CA PRO A 34 3.69 1.45 2.24
C PRO A 34 4.93 0.64 2.60
N LYS A 35 5.54 0.94 3.74
CA LYS A 35 6.75 0.25 4.19
C LYS A 35 6.30 -0.78 5.19
N ALA A 36 5.74 -1.88 4.67
CA ALA A 36 5.43 -3.02 5.51
C ALA A 36 6.76 -3.61 5.97
N ALA A 37 7.03 -3.41 7.25
CA ALA A 37 8.11 -4.03 7.96
C ALA A 37 7.48 -4.61 9.23
N SER A 38 7.58 -5.93 9.35
CA SER A 38 7.20 -6.76 10.51
C SER A 38 5.73 -7.22 10.59
N ALA A 39 5.56 -8.44 11.11
CA ALA A 39 4.32 -9.11 11.52
C ALA A 39 3.30 -8.17 12.19
N LYS A 40 2.40 -7.58 11.41
CA LYS A 40 1.35 -6.68 11.88
C LYS A 40 0.00 -7.12 11.34
N VAL A 41 -1.07 -6.77 12.06
CA VAL A 41 -2.44 -7.02 11.63
C VAL A 41 -2.84 -5.93 10.65
N TYR A 42 -3.23 -6.33 9.45
CA TYR A 42 -3.73 -5.45 8.41
C TYR A 42 -5.14 -5.88 8.01
N ASP A 43 -5.95 -4.92 7.58
CA ASP A 43 -7.23 -5.22 6.95
C ASP A 43 -6.96 -5.80 5.56
N VAL A 44 -7.47 -7.00 5.33
CA VAL A 44 -7.31 -7.72 4.07
C VAL A 44 -8.65 -7.81 3.33
N ALA A 45 -8.58 -7.71 2.02
CA ALA A 45 -9.76 -7.76 1.17
C ALA A 45 -9.44 -8.42 -0.18
N CYS A 46 -10.47 -9.02 -0.77
CA CYS A 46 -10.44 -9.45 -2.15
C CYS A 46 -10.34 -8.26 -3.10
N GLY A 47 -9.50 -8.36 -4.13
CA GLY A 47 -9.45 -7.42 -5.25
C GLY A 47 -10.81 -7.19 -5.91
N CYS A 48 -11.67 -8.22 -5.96
CA CYS A 48 -13.05 -8.09 -6.46
C CYS A 48 -13.90 -7.11 -5.65
N SER A 49 -13.59 -6.92 -4.36
CA SER A 49 -14.29 -6.00 -3.47
C SER A 49 -13.65 -4.61 -3.43
N ILE A 50 -12.49 -4.43 -4.08
CA ILE A 50 -11.77 -3.16 -4.11
C ILE A 50 -11.93 -2.56 -5.52
N PRO A 51 -12.82 -1.56 -5.71
CA PRO A 51 -13.09 -0.99 -7.02
C PRO A 51 -11.87 -0.33 -7.67
N ALA A 52 -10.86 0.03 -6.88
CA ALA A 52 -9.65 0.68 -7.33
C ALA A 52 -8.64 -0.26 -8.04
N VAL A 53 -8.73 -1.57 -7.87
CA VAL A 53 -7.70 -2.50 -8.39
C VAL A 53 -8.12 -3.24 -9.65
N GLY A 54 -9.41 -3.53 -9.82
CA GLY A 54 -9.93 -4.05 -11.09
C GLY A 54 -9.49 -5.48 -11.46
N HIS A 55 -8.68 -6.16 -10.63
CA HIS A 55 -8.28 -7.56 -10.83
C HIS A 55 -8.40 -8.40 -9.56
N CYS A 56 -8.65 -9.70 -9.74
CA CYS A 56 -8.71 -10.68 -8.66
C CYS A 56 -7.34 -10.83 -8.00
N GLY A 57 -7.28 -10.65 -6.68
CA GLY A 57 -6.05 -10.76 -5.90
C GLY A 57 -6.33 -10.56 -4.41
N GLU A 58 -5.30 -10.73 -3.61
CA GLU A 58 -5.34 -10.56 -2.16
C GLU A 58 -4.61 -9.26 -1.84
N TYR A 59 -5.27 -8.38 -1.10
CA TYR A 59 -4.75 -7.06 -0.80
C TYR A 59 -4.76 -6.80 0.69
N ALA A 60 -3.67 -6.24 1.18
CA ALA A 60 -3.57 -5.71 2.53
C ALA A 60 -3.66 -4.19 2.48
N LYS A 61 -4.47 -3.60 3.36
CA LYS A 61 -4.55 -2.16 3.55
C LYS A 61 -3.45 -1.71 4.50
N ILE A 62 -2.46 -1.03 3.97
CA ILE A 62 -1.24 -0.60 4.67
C ILE A 62 -1.15 0.92 4.52
N ASP A 63 -1.27 1.63 5.64
CA ASP A 63 -1.25 3.09 5.68
C ASP A 63 -2.25 3.75 4.70
N GLY A 64 -3.40 3.09 4.49
CA GLY A 64 -4.46 3.55 3.59
C GLY A 64 -4.29 3.14 2.12
N ALA A 65 -3.15 2.56 1.74
CA ALA A 65 -2.90 2.01 0.42
C ALA A 65 -3.20 0.50 0.37
N PHE A 66 -3.82 0.03 -0.70
CA PHE A 66 -3.99 -1.40 -0.95
C PHE A 66 -2.75 -1.97 -1.62
N VAL A 67 -2.05 -2.85 -0.92
CA VAL A 67 -0.84 -3.50 -1.43
C VAL A 67 -1.17 -4.95 -1.74
N GLU A 68 -0.87 -5.36 -2.97
CA GLU A 68 -1.02 -6.76 -3.37
C GLU A 68 -0.08 -7.62 -2.53
N ILE A 69 -0.66 -8.58 -1.83
CA ILE A 69 0.07 -9.55 -1.06
C ILE A 69 0.45 -10.63 -2.10
N THR A 70 1.73 -10.96 -2.27
CA THR A 70 2.25 -12.11 -3.05
C THR A 70 3.04 -13.13 -2.21
N ASP A 71 3.11 -14.39 -2.65
CA ASP A 71 3.99 -15.44 -2.10
C ASP A 71 3.61 -16.01 -0.71
N HIS A 72 2.35 -15.97 -0.31
CA HIS A 72 1.91 -16.41 1.04
C HIS A 72 1.87 -17.93 1.25
N GLY A 73 2.27 -18.72 0.24
CA GLY A 73 2.07 -20.18 0.23
C GLY A 73 0.60 -20.63 0.32
N LEU A 74 -0.36 -19.71 0.28
CA LEU A 74 -1.75 -19.99 0.64
C LEU A 74 -2.53 -20.78 -0.41
N GLY A 75 -2.00 -21.00 -1.63
CA GLY A 75 -2.45 -21.99 -2.64
C GLY A 75 -3.95 -22.03 -3.01
N SER A 76 -4.77 -21.18 -2.41
CA SER A 76 -6.22 -21.34 -2.23
C SER A 76 -6.76 -20.02 -1.68
N MET A 77 -6.56 -18.92 -2.42
CA MET A 77 -7.09 -17.56 -2.23
C MET A 77 -8.18 -17.43 -1.13
N PRO A 78 -7.81 -17.40 0.17
CA PRO A 78 -8.77 -17.56 1.27
C PRO A 78 -9.67 -16.33 1.45
N PHE A 79 -9.26 -15.21 0.86
CA PHE A 79 -9.94 -13.93 0.89
C PHE A 79 -10.84 -13.72 -0.34
N CYS A 80 -10.89 -14.64 -1.31
CA CYS A 80 -11.71 -14.48 -2.51
C CYS A 80 -13.20 -14.27 -2.15
N GLY A 81 -13.77 -13.15 -2.62
CA GLY A 81 -15.15 -12.75 -2.33
C GLY A 81 -15.43 -12.25 -0.91
N LYS A 82 -14.40 -12.17 -0.04
CA LYS A 82 -14.53 -11.69 1.33
C LYS A 82 -13.88 -10.31 1.47
N SER A 83 -14.58 -9.41 2.14
CA SER A 83 -14.09 -8.08 2.49
C SER A 83 -14.25 -7.85 4.00
N GLY A 84 -13.37 -7.04 4.60
CA GLY A 84 -13.40 -6.76 6.04
C GLY A 84 -12.77 -7.84 6.91
N LEU A 85 -11.93 -8.71 6.34
CA LEU A 85 -11.14 -9.65 7.12
C LEU A 85 -9.88 -8.97 7.63
N ARG A 86 -9.33 -9.49 8.72
CA ARG A 86 -8.03 -9.06 9.24
C ARG A 86 -7.08 -10.23 9.20
N ALA A 87 -5.85 -9.97 8.79
CA ALA A 87 -4.80 -10.97 8.84
C ALA A 87 -3.54 -10.35 9.42
N LYS A 88 -2.88 -11.11 10.28
CA LYS A 88 -1.53 -10.84 10.71
C LYS A 88 -0.59 -11.29 9.59
N ILE A 89 0.13 -10.34 9.03
CA ILE A 89 0.99 -10.58 7.88
C ILE A 89 2.41 -10.22 8.30
N ASP A 90 3.31 -11.21 8.25
CA ASP A 90 4.75 -10.99 8.33
C ASP A 90 5.33 -10.98 6.92
N GLY A 91 5.88 -9.85 6.51
CA GLY A 91 6.37 -9.70 5.15
C GLY A 91 7.12 -8.38 4.95
N GLN A 92 7.71 -8.26 3.76
CA GLN A 92 8.39 -7.05 3.32
C GLN A 92 7.82 -6.60 1.98
N ILE A 93 7.67 -5.29 1.81
CA ILE A 93 7.30 -4.72 0.52
C ILE A 93 8.54 -4.61 -0.37
N GLU A 94 8.51 -5.33 -1.49
CA GLU A 94 9.51 -5.28 -2.55
C GLU A 94 8.83 -4.90 -3.87
N GLY A 95 9.24 -3.80 -4.48
CA GLY A 95 8.72 -3.38 -5.78
C GLY A 95 7.22 -3.05 -5.81
N GLY A 96 6.64 -2.62 -4.68
CA GLY A 96 5.21 -2.29 -4.58
C GLY A 96 4.29 -3.48 -4.30
N LYS A 97 4.86 -4.67 -4.09
CA LYS A 97 4.13 -5.88 -3.68
C LYS A 97 4.60 -6.32 -2.29
N LEU A 98 3.69 -6.77 -1.45
CA LEU A 98 4.03 -7.31 -0.15
C LEU A 98 4.31 -8.80 -0.29
N LYS A 99 5.58 -9.20 -0.16
CA LYS A 99 5.94 -10.61 -0.02
C LYS A 99 5.71 -11.03 1.43
N ALA A 100 4.63 -11.76 1.70
CA ALA A 100 4.42 -12.28 3.03
C ALA A 100 5.16 -13.61 3.18
N LYS A 101 5.96 -13.72 4.24
CA LYS A 101 6.52 -14.99 4.71
C LYS A 101 5.48 -15.80 5.46
N SER A 102 4.55 -15.14 6.14
CA SER A 102 3.44 -15.81 6.84
C SER A 102 2.21 -14.91 6.90
N VAL A 103 1.04 -15.54 6.77
CA VAL A 103 -0.28 -14.89 6.83
C VAL A 103 -1.16 -15.71 7.76
N GLU A 104 -1.65 -15.08 8.81
CA GLU A 104 -2.50 -15.70 9.82
C GLU A 104 -3.80 -14.89 9.91
N LEU A 105 -4.95 -15.49 9.60
CA LEU A 105 -6.23 -14.80 9.77
C LEU A 105 -6.46 -14.51 11.25
N VAL A 106 -6.87 -13.28 11.53
CA VAL A 106 -7.34 -12.85 12.84
C VAL A 106 -8.83 -12.64 12.70
N GLU A 107 -9.63 -13.55 13.29
CA GLU A 107 -11.09 -13.42 13.38
C GLU A 107 -11.52 -12.22 14.24
#